data_AF-A0A0D1YDX5-F1
#
_entry.id   AF-A0A0D1YDX5-F1
#
_cell.length_a   1.000
_cell.length_b   1.000
_cell.length_c   1.000
_cell.angle_alpha   90.00
_cell.angle_beta   90.00
_cell.angle_gamma   90.00
#
_symmetry.space_group_name_H-M   'P 1'
#
loop_
_entity.id
_entity.type
_entity.pdbx_description
1 polymer ?
#
loop_
_entity_poly.entity_id
_entity_poly.type
_entity_poly.pdbx_seq_one_letter_code
_entity_poly.pdbx_strand_id
1 'polypeptide(L)'
;MEEWIGHVNDWLERILLKGIGQLDVEDVKQLEELSHQAKKLNMDFLAELLTHLAVEGRRYVWGDVQANLAALAQSYFYVCQYIQLLTESDGQES
;
A
#
# COMPACT_ATOMS: atom_id res chain seq x y z
N MET A 1 -11.78 -0.62 -12.31
CA MET A 1 -10.82 -1.47 -11.57
C MET A 1 -9.41 -1.00 -11.91
N GLU A 2 -9.03 -1.01 -13.19
CA GLU A 2 -7.75 -0.45 -13.68
C GLU A 2 -7.45 0.97 -13.20
N GLU A 3 -8.40 1.91 -13.35
CA GLU A 3 -8.24 3.30 -12.88
C GLU A 3 -7.92 3.37 -11.37
N TRP A 4 -8.56 2.50 -10.58
CA TRP A 4 -8.35 2.46 -9.13
C TRP A 4 -6.99 1.83 -8.77
N ILE A 5 -6.54 0.81 -9.50
CA ILE A 5 -5.18 0.26 -9.39
C ILE A 5 -4.15 1.35 -9.73
N GLY A 6 -4.44 2.20 -10.72
CA GLY A 6 -3.65 3.40 -11.03
C GLY A 6 -3.46 4.32 -9.81
N HIS A 7 -4.52 4.61 -9.07
CA HIS A 7 -4.42 5.41 -7.84
C HIS A 7 -3.58 4.76 -6.75
N VAL A 8 -3.60 3.43 -6.63
CA VAL A 8 -2.70 2.71 -5.71
C VAL A 8 -1.25 2.88 -6.18
N ASN A 9 -0.97 2.73 -7.47
CA ASN A 9 0.36 2.95 -8.04
C ASN A 9 0.85 4.38 -7.80
N ASP A 10 0.03 5.40 -8.04
CA ASP A 10 0.39 6.80 -7.78
C ASP A 10 0.78 7.02 -6.32
N TRP A 11 0.06 6.39 -5.39
CA TRP A 11 0.40 6.45 -3.96
C TRP A 11 1.74 5.75 -3.70
N LEU A 12 1.96 4.55 -4.26
CA LEU A 12 3.21 3.80 -4.09
C LEU A 12 4.42 4.57 -4.62
N GLU A 13 4.32 5.18 -5.80
CA GLU A 13 5.37 5.99 -6.42
C GLU A 13 5.68 7.23 -5.59
N ARG A 14 4.64 7.94 -5.13
CA ARG A 14 4.79 9.10 -4.26
C ARG A 14 5.55 8.73 -2.98
N ILE A 15 5.23 7.59 -2.36
CA ILE A 15 5.92 7.10 -1.16
C ILE A 15 7.34 6.63 -1.46
N LEU A 16 7.60 6.03 -2.63
CA LEU A 16 8.95 5.70 -3.07
C LEU A 16 9.84 6.95 -3.13
N LEU A 17 9.32 8.01 -3.76
CA LEU A 17 10.02 9.29 -3.91
C LEU A 17 10.21 10.03 -2.58
N LYS A 18 9.19 10.00 -1.71
CA LYS A 18 9.26 10.55 -0.34
C LYS A 18 10.26 9.76 0.53
N GLY A 19 10.38 8.46 0.26
CA GLY A 19 11.07 7.51 1.12
C GLY A 19 10.15 7.02 2.24
N ILE A 20 9.98 5.69 2.34
CA ILE A 20 9.05 5.06 3.29
C ILE A 20 9.34 5.39 4.76
N GLY A 21 10.59 5.73 5.11
CA GLY A 21 10.96 6.19 6.46
C GLY A 21 10.51 7.61 6.80
N GLN A 22 9.96 8.34 5.85
CA GLN A 22 9.36 9.67 6.04
C GLN A 22 7.84 9.64 5.99
N LEU A 23 7.23 8.45 6.14
CA LEU A 23 5.79 8.30 6.21
C LEU A 23 5.20 9.19 7.32
N ASP A 24 4.07 9.84 7.05
CA ASP A 24 3.36 10.63 8.05
C ASP A 24 1.91 10.16 8.23
N VAL A 25 1.18 10.84 9.13
CA VAL A 25 -0.21 10.51 9.47
C VAL A 25 -1.13 10.61 8.25
N GLU A 26 -0.86 11.53 7.32
CA GLU A 26 -1.72 11.73 6.16
C GLU A 26 -1.52 10.60 5.14
N ASP A 27 -0.28 10.17 4.93
CA ASP A 27 0.02 9.00 4.09
C ASP A 27 -0.71 7.74 4.57
N VAL A 28 -0.73 7.53 5.89
CA VAL A 28 -1.42 6.41 6.52
C VAL A 28 -2.93 6.49 6.30
N LYS A 29 -3.55 7.67 6.46
CA LYS A 29 -4.99 7.85 6.21
C LYS A 29 -5.37 7.56 4.76
N GLN A 30 -4.55 8.03 3.82
CA GLN A 30 -4.77 7.75 2.40
C GLN A 30 -4.72 6.25 2.13
N LEU A 31 -3.81 5.54 2.77
CA LEU A 31 -3.68 4.10 2.65
C LEU A 31 -4.87 3.33 3.25
N GLU A 32 -5.40 3.78 4.40
CA GLU A 32 -6.62 3.25 4.99
C GLU A 32 -7.83 3.42 4.05
N GLU A 33 -7.95 4.59 3.40
CA GLU A 33 -9.01 4.85 2.43
C GLU A 33 -8.86 3.95 1.19
N LEU A 34 -7.64 3.80 0.65
CA LEU A 34 -7.36 2.85 -0.44
C LEU A 34 -7.77 1.43 -0.03
N SER A 35 -7.39 0.97 1.16
CA SER A 35 -7.82 -0.35 1.64
C SER A 35 -9.35 -0.50 1.69
N HIS A 36 -10.05 0.53 2.16
CA HIS A 36 -11.51 0.53 2.24
C HIS A 36 -12.17 0.47 0.85
N GLN A 37 -11.59 1.16 -0.13
CA GLN A 37 -12.04 1.13 -1.52
C GLN A 37 -11.77 -0.22 -2.18
N ALA A 38 -10.58 -0.81 -1.96
CA ALA A 38 -10.25 -2.15 -2.44
C ALA A 38 -11.28 -3.20 -1.99
N LYS A 39 -11.68 -3.12 -0.71
CA LYS A 39 -12.71 -4.00 -0.15
C LYS A 39 -14.07 -3.83 -0.81
N LYS A 40 -14.48 -2.59 -1.12
CA LYS A 40 -15.73 -2.30 -1.85
C LYS A 40 -15.71 -2.86 -3.28
N LEU A 41 -14.53 -3.02 -3.87
CA LEU A 41 -14.33 -3.59 -5.20
C LEU A 41 -14.17 -5.11 -5.19
N ASN A 42 -14.35 -5.78 -4.03
CA ASN A 42 -14.10 -7.21 -3.83
C ASN A 42 -12.64 -7.63 -4.15
N MET A 43 -11.68 -6.72 -3.98
CA MET A 43 -10.25 -7.01 -4.10
C MET A 43 -9.70 -7.39 -2.73
N ASP A 44 -10.24 -8.45 -2.14
CA ASP A 44 -10.05 -8.76 -0.71
C ASP A 44 -8.57 -8.91 -0.33
N PHE A 45 -7.78 -9.63 -1.13
CA PHE A 45 -6.36 -9.82 -0.84
C PHE A 45 -5.56 -8.51 -0.92
N LEU A 46 -5.85 -7.64 -1.89
CA LEU A 46 -5.24 -6.31 -1.94
C LEU A 46 -5.66 -5.46 -0.75
N ALA A 47 -6.94 -5.52 -0.37
CA ALA A 47 -7.44 -4.81 0.80
C ALA A 47 -6.70 -5.24 2.09
N GLU A 48 -6.40 -6.52 2.23
CA GLU A 48 -5.58 -7.08 3.32
C GLU A 48 -4.14 -6.54 3.29
N LEU A 49 -3.48 -6.55 2.13
CA LEU A 49 -2.12 -6.00 2.00
C LEU A 49 -2.06 -4.51 2.35
N LEU A 50 -3.00 -3.72 1.86
CA LEU A 50 -3.10 -2.28 2.16
C LEU A 50 -3.43 -2.05 3.64
N THR A 51 -4.31 -2.87 4.23
CA THR A 51 -4.61 -2.81 5.67
C THR A 51 -3.36 -3.08 6.49
N HIS A 52 -2.59 -4.11 6.13
CA HIS A 52 -1.37 -4.47 6.83
C HIS A 52 -0.35 -3.32 6.77
N LEU A 53 -0.13 -2.77 5.58
CA LEU A 53 0.77 -1.62 5.42
C LEU A 53 0.28 -0.41 6.24
N ALA A 54 -1.02 -0.17 6.35
CA ALA A 54 -1.57 0.90 7.18
C ALA A 54 -1.34 0.65 8.68
N VAL A 55 -1.46 -0.61 9.14
CA VAL A 55 -1.15 -1.00 10.52
C VAL A 55 0.33 -0.71 10.83
N GLU A 56 1.26 -1.16 9.99
CA GLU A 56 2.68 -0.94 10.20
C GLU A 56 3.05 0.55 10.08
N GLY A 57 2.42 1.27 9.15
CA GLY A 57 2.56 2.72 9.01
C GLY A 57 2.12 3.47 10.27
N ARG A 58 0.95 3.14 10.83
CA ARG A 58 0.48 3.71 12.11
C ARG A 58 1.46 3.47 13.24
N ARG A 59 1.95 2.23 13.39
CA ARG A 59 2.90 1.87 14.45
C ARG A 59 4.21 2.63 14.31
N TYR A 60 4.72 2.77 13.09
CA TYR A 60 5.92 3.52 12.79
C TYR A 60 5.77 5.01 13.08
N VAL A 61 4.70 5.64 12.59
CA VAL A 61 4.43 7.08 12.76
C VAL A 61 4.20 7.46 14.23
N TRP A 62 3.53 6.61 15.01
CA TRP A 62 3.30 6.86 16.43
C TRP A 62 4.45 6.42 17.35
N GLY A 63 5.56 5.96 16.78
CA GLY A 63 6.79 5.68 17.54
C GLY A 63 6.66 4.50 18.50
N ASP A 64 5.91 3.44 18.12
CA ASP A 64 6.02 2.16 18.82
C ASP A 64 7.49 1.74 18.83
N VAL A 65 8.07 1.54 20.02
CA VAL A 65 9.51 1.24 20.20
C VAL A 65 9.92 -0.04 19.47
N GLN A 66 8.95 -0.93 19.19
CA GLN A 66 9.16 -2.15 18.41
C GLN A 66 8.90 -1.99 16.91
N ALA A 67 8.34 -0.86 16.47
CA ALA A 67 8.12 -0.60 15.05
C ALA A 67 9.46 -0.38 14.37
N ASN A 68 9.82 -1.30 13.48
CA ASN A 68 11.05 -1.25 12.71
C ASN A 68 10.72 -0.82 11.28
N LEU A 69 11.49 0.14 10.77
CA LEU A 69 11.47 0.56 9.36
C LEU A 69 11.52 -0.64 8.40
N ALA A 70 12.23 -1.71 8.76
CA ALA A 70 12.30 -2.94 7.96
C ALA A 70 10.94 -3.63 7.78
N ALA A 71 10.11 -3.70 8.83
CA ALA A 71 8.78 -4.30 8.75
C ALA A 71 7.85 -3.45 7.86
N LEU A 72 7.88 -2.12 8.06
CA LEU A 72 7.14 -1.18 7.21
C LEU A 72 7.55 -1.30 5.73
N ALA A 73 8.86 -1.33 5.46
CA ALA A 73 9.39 -1.48 4.10
C ALA A 73 8.99 -2.82 3.48
N GLN A 74 9.01 -3.91 4.25
CA GLN A 74 8.57 -5.22 3.77
C GLN A 74 7.10 -5.22 3.38
N SER A 75 6.20 -4.68 4.23
CA SER A 75 4.79 -4.56 3.90
C SER A 75 4.58 -3.70 2.66
N TYR A 76 5.36 -2.62 2.49
CA TYR A 76 5.31 -1.76 1.31
C TYR A 76 5.67 -2.53 0.03
N PHE A 77 6.77 -3.29 0.05
CA PHE A 77 7.19 -4.06 -1.10
C PHE A 77 6.21 -5.18 -1.48
N TYR A 78 5.51 -5.79 -0.52
CA TYR A 78 4.45 -6.74 -0.86
C TYR A 78 3.30 -6.11 -1.63
N VAL A 79 2.90 -4.88 -1.29
CA VAL A 79 1.90 -4.14 -2.06
C VAL A 79 2.43 -3.83 -3.46
N CYS A 80 3.66 -3.34 -3.60
CA CYS A 80 4.29 -3.11 -4.91
C CYS A 80 4.29 -4.36 -5.80
N GLN A 81 4.74 -5.50 -5.27
CA GLN A 81 4.82 -6.75 -6.00
C GLN A 81 3.45 -7.25 -6.44
N TYR A 82 2.44 -7.15 -5.56
CA TYR A 82 1.11 -7.60 -5.90
C TYR A 82 0.46 -6.71 -6.96
N ILE A 83 0.64 -5.39 -6.89
CA ILE A 83 0.15 -4.48 -7.93
C ILE A 83 0.84 -4.75 -9.27
N GLN A 84 2.16 -4.97 -9.28
CA GLN A 84 2.88 -5.37 -10.49
C GLN A 84 2.29 -6.66 -11.09
N LEU A 85 2.05 -7.68 -10.27
CA LEU A 85 1.44 -8.93 -10.73
C LEU A 85 0.06 -8.70 -11.37
N LEU A 86 -0.79 -7.86 -10.77
CA LEU A 86 -2.10 -7.51 -11.35
C LEU A 86 -1.93 -6.84 -12.72
N THR A 87 -1.04 -5.85 -12.82
CA THR A 87 -0.83 -5.11 -14.08
C THR A 87 -0.21 -5.97 -15.19
N GLU A 88 0.66 -6.92 -14.85
CA GLU A 88 1.27 -7.83 -15.81
C GLU A 88 0.30 -8.93 -16.27
N SER A 89 -0.58 -9.40 -15.37
CA SER A 89 -1.57 -10.42 -15.68
C SER A 89 -2.63 -9.91 -16.67
N ASP A 90 -3.05 -8.65 -16.53
CA ASP A 90 -3.99 -8.01 -17.46
C ASP A 90 -3.38 -7.80 -18.86
N GLY A 91 -2.06 -7.69 -18.96
CA GLY A 91 -1.33 -7.53 -20.23
C GLY A 91 -1.16 -8.81 -21.05
N GLN A 92 -1.52 -9.98 -20.53
CA GLN A 92 -1.40 -11.27 -21.23
C GLN A 92 -2.71 -11.75 -21.90
N GLU A 93 -3.82 -11.02 -21.72
CA GLU A 93 -5.12 -11.33 -22.34
C GLU A 93 -5.45 -10.46 -23.58
N SER A 94 -4.48 -9.66 -24.08
CA SER A 94 -4.64 -8.82 -25.29
C SER A 94 -3.97 -9.38 -26.55
#